data_AF-A0A962YFQ5-F1
#
_entry.id   AF-A0A962YFQ5-F1
#
_cell.length_a   1.000
_cell.length_b   1.000
_cell.length_c   1.000
_cell.angle_alpha   90.00
_cell.angle_beta   90.00
_cell.angle_gamma   90.00
#
_symmetry.space_group_name_H-M   'P 1'
#
loop_
_entity.id
_entity.type
_entity.pdbx_description
1 polymer ?
#
loop_
_entity_poly.entity_id
_entity_poly.type
_entity_poly.pdbx_seq_one_letter_code
_entity_poly.pdbx_strand_id
1 'polypeptide(L)'
;MVPAGRYTLDAHSPVSLQSQTDGYTVADALQLESTSAPSQIDYLHPDHLGTVRAITDASQTVIWRWDSAPFGDTLPDEDPDGDGQALTFNLRFPGQFFDAETGLHYNYFRDYDPATGRYVQSDPIGLDGGINTYAYVSGNPLLYFDEKGLFGTKPTPPDEQAENQASACFTALAGRVAGGSCPSYSDCLVCCGEALSRLPISYQSSAIAICTVLCDETAERECRKNASCDFPINKG
;
A
#
# COMPACT_ATOMS: atom_id res chain seq x y z
N MET A 1 5.58 -34.20 41.32
CA MET A 1 4.26 -34.30 40.67
C MET A 1 3.81 -32.90 40.34
N VAL A 2 3.59 -32.60 39.06
CA VAL A 2 2.95 -31.33 38.64
C VAL A 2 1.45 -31.48 38.87
N PRO A 3 0.78 -30.54 39.56
CA PRO A 3 -0.65 -30.65 39.82
C PRO A 3 -1.46 -30.59 38.52
N ALA A 4 -2.61 -31.26 38.48
CA ALA A 4 -3.54 -31.16 37.36
C ALA A 4 -4.08 -29.71 37.28
N GLY A 5 -3.96 -29.07 36.12
CA GLY A 5 -4.34 -27.67 35.92
C GLY A 5 -4.09 -27.20 34.49
N ARG A 6 -4.66 -26.06 34.12
CA ARG A 6 -4.44 -25.39 32.83
C ARG A 6 -3.20 -24.50 32.97
N TYR A 7 -2.18 -24.73 32.15
CA TYR A 7 -0.93 -23.97 32.16
C TYR A 7 -0.78 -23.23 30.84
N THR A 8 -0.56 -21.91 30.89
CA THR A 8 -0.30 -21.08 29.72
C THR A 8 1.18 -21.13 29.36
N LEU A 9 1.49 -21.50 28.11
CA LEU A 9 2.84 -21.44 27.56
C LEU A 9 3.01 -20.07 26.90
N ASP A 10 3.56 -19.11 27.64
CA ASP A 10 4.10 -17.87 27.06
C ASP A 10 5.63 -17.96 26.93
N ALA A 11 6.22 -17.04 26.16
CA ALA A 11 7.68 -17.00 25.96
C ALA A 11 8.48 -16.76 27.26
N HIS A 12 7.81 -16.44 28.38
CA HIS A 12 8.40 -16.04 29.66
C HIS A 12 8.21 -17.08 30.78
N SER A 13 7.40 -18.13 30.57
CA SER A 13 7.03 -19.11 31.60
C SER A 13 7.26 -20.55 31.12
N PRO A 14 8.51 -21.06 31.13
CA PRO A 14 8.78 -22.43 30.74
C PRO A 14 8.21 -23.41 31.77
N VAL A 15 7.25 -24.26 31.36
CA VAL A 15 6.79 -25.39 32.17
C VAL A 15 7.87 -26.47 32.15
N SER A 16 8.55 -26.65 33.30
CA SER A 16 9.63 -27.62 33.44
C SER A 16 9.12 -28.95 34.00
N LEU A 17 9.35 -30.05 33.26
CA LEU A 17 9.10 -31.41 33.74
C LEU A 17 10.40 -32.01 34.30
N GLN A 18 10.34 -32.56 35.52
CA GLN A 18 11.50 -33.21 36.16
C GLN A 18 11.38 -34.73 36.08
N SER A 19 12.48 -35.39 35.65
CA SER A 19 12.63 -36.84 35.63
C SER A 19 12.50 -37.45 37.02
N GLN A 20 11.82 -38.59 37.15
CA GLN A 20 12.04 -39.46 38.31
C GLN A 20 13.36 -40.22 38.17
N THR A 21 13.82 -40.83 39.25
CA THR A 21 15.16 -41.43 39.43
C THR A 21 15.55 -42.49 38.39
N ASP A 22 14.60 -42.94 37.56
CA ASP A 22 14.77 -43.96 36.52
C ASP A 22 14.90 -43.36 35.10
N GLY A 23 15.05 -42.04 34.98
CA GLY A 23 15.27 -41.36 33.69
C GLY A 23 14.03 -41.15 32.82
N TYR A 24 12.83 -41.51 33.31
CA TYR A 24 11.56 -41.30 32.63
C TYR A 24 10.73 -40.18 33.27
N THR A 25 10.20 -39.29 32.42
CA THR A 25 9.11 -38.35 32.73
C THR A 25 7.81 -38.90 32.15
N VAL A 26 6.84 -39.20 33.01
CA VAL A 26 5.47 -39.60 32.62
C VAL A 26 4.51 -38.46 32.92
N ALA A 27 3.82 -37.97 31.89
CA ALA A 27 2.65 -37.10 32.00
C ALA A 27 1.44 -37.88 31.48
N ASP A 28 0.41 -38.02 32.30
CA ASP A 28 -0.75 -38.91 32.03
C ASP A 28 -1.66 -38.36 30.90
N ALA A 29 -1.64 -37.04 30.68
CA ALA A 29 -2.09 -36.39 29.45
C ALA A 29 -1.65 -34.91 29.46
N LEU A 30 -0.95 -34.45 28.42
CA LEU A 30 -0.74 -33.03 28.16
C LEU A 30 -1.57 -32.64 26.94
N GLN A 31 -2.69 -31.95 27.16
CA GLN A 31 -3.48 -31.39 26.07
C GLN A 31 -2.91 -30.00 25.73
N LEU A 32 -2.27 -29.90 24.57
CA LEU A 32 -1.85 -28.62 24.00
C LEU A 32 -3.05 -28.01 23.27
N GLU A 33 -3.64 -26.98 23.85
CA GLU A 33 -4.68 -26.19 23.17
C GLU A 33 -4.01 -25.00 22.49
N SER A 34 -4.03 -24.96 21.16
CA SER A 34 -3.72 -23.73 20.44
C SER A 34 -4.85 -22.74 20.68
N THR A 35 -4.62 -21.68 21.47
CA THR A 35 -5.48 -20.51 21.44
C THR A 35 -5.20 -19.77 20.14
N SER A 36 -5.84 -20.20 19.05
CA SER A 36 -5.93 -19.34 17.87
C SER A 36 -6.68 -18.10 18.33
N ALA A 37 -5.99 -16.97 18.44
CA ALA A 37 -6.66 -15.69 18.62
C ALA A 37 -7.71 -15.58 17.50
N PRO A 38 -8.94 -15.15 17.82
CA PRO A 38 -9.94 -14.94 16.77
C PRO A 38 -9.34 -14.00 15.72
N SER A 39 -9.53 -14.33 14.44
CA SER A 39 -9.14 -13.43 13.36
C SER A 39 -10.05 -12.21 13.42
N GLN A 40 -9.52 -11.10 13.93
CA GLN A 40 -10.18 -9.81 13.90
C GLN A 40 -9.91 -9.14 12.55
N ILE A 41 -10.95 -8.63 11.92
CA ILE A 41 -10.87 -7.89 10.65
C ILE A 41 -11.30 -6.46 10.94
N ASP A 42 -10.36 -5.54 10.75
CA ASP A 42 -10.61 -4.11 10.84
C ASP A 42 -10.55 -3.49 9.44
N TYR A 43 -11.38 -2.48 9.21
CA TYR A 43 -11.52 -1.80 7.93
C TYR A 43 -10.90 -0.42 8.01
N LEU A 44 -9.91 -0.16 7.16
CA LEU A 44 -9.26 1.14 7.06
C LEU A 44 -10.04 2.06 6.12
N HIS A 45 -10.31 3.29 6.58
CA HIS A 45 -11.04 4.30 5.80
C HIS A 45 -10.09 5.46 5.46
N PRO A 46 -9.45 5.44 4.27
CA PRO A 46 -8.55 6.51 3.85
C PRO A 46 -9.28 7.71 3.25
N ASP A 47 -8.63 8.89 3.28
CA ASP A 47 -9.04 10.08 2.52
C ASP A 47 -8.60 10.02 1.04
N HIS A 48 -8.82 11.11 0.31
CA HIS A 48 -8.46 11.22 -1.12
C HIS A 48 -6.94 11.17 -1.38
N LEU A 49 -6.10 11.36 -0.36
CA LEU A 49 -4.65 11.20 -0.45
C LEU A 49 -4.21 9.77 -0.11
N GLY A 50 -5.10 8.93 0.43
CA GLY A 50 -4.75 7.62 0.96
C GLY A 50 -4.37 7.63 2.44
N THR A 51 -4.54 8.76 3.15
CA THR A 51 -4.28 8.87 4.59
C THR A 51 -5.42 8.22 5.35
N VAL A 52 -5.14 7.23 6.21
CA VAL A 52 -6.17 6.60 7.05
C VAL A 52 -6.75 7.62 8.02
N ARG A 53 -8.07 7.84 7.97
CA ARG A 53 -8.80 8.79 8.83
C ARG A 53 -9.62 8.11 9.90
N ALA A 54 -10.07 6.89 9.64
CA ALA A 54 -10.79 6.09 10.61
C ALA A 54 -10.53 4.60 10.39
N ILE A 55 -10.69 3.83 11.46
CA ILE A 55 -10.71 2.37 11.41
C ILE A 55 -12.00 1.90 12.07
N THR A 56 -12.67 0.95 11.43
CA THR A 56 -13.87 0.33 12.00
C THR A 56 -13.73 -1.17 12.18
N ASP A 57 -14.39 -1.71 13.20
CA ASP A 57 -14.51 -3.14 13.40
C ASP A 57 -15.54 -3.79 12.44
N ALA A 58 -15.78 -5.09 12.61
CA ALA A 58 -16.80 -5.84 11.88
C ALA A 58 -18.24 -5.36 12.14
N SER A 59 -18.47 -4.66 13.23
CA SER A 59 -19.76 -4.07 13.61
C SER A 59 -19.98 -2.67 13.02
N GLN A 60 -19.00 -2.14 12.27
CA GLN A 60 -18.96 -0.76 11.76
C GLN A 60 -18.83 0.30 12.88
N THR A 61 -18.40 -0.11 14.07
CA THR A 61 -18.04 0.80 15.15
C THR A 61 -16.67 1.40 14.83
N VAL A 62 -16.54 2.72 14.99
CA VAL A 62 -15.24 3.39 14.84
C VAL A 62 -14.42 3.08 16.09
N ILE A 63 -13.28 2.42 15.90
CA ILE A 63 -12.36 2.00 16.98
C ILE A 63 -11.04 2.79 16.96
N TRP A 64 -10.85 3.64 15.94
CA TRP A 64 -9.74 4.58 15.86
C TRP A 64 -10.10 5.71 14.90
N ARG A 65 -9.71 6.94 15.21
CA ARG A 65 -9.99 8.10 14.36
C ARG A 65 -8.89 9.15 14.41
N TRP A 66 -8.59 9.74 13.26
CA TRP A 66 -7.62 10.83 13.15
C TRP A 66 -8.12 11.99 12.28
N ASP A 67 -8.76 12.95 12.93
CA ASP A 67 -9.12 14.24 12.33
C ASP A 67 -7.90 15.18 12.38
N SER A 68 -7.02 15.05 11.39
CA SER A 68 -5.77 15.82 11.38
C SER A 68 -5.93 17.24 10.88
N ALA A 69 -5.14 18.17 11.43
CA ALA A 69 -4.87 19.44 10.77
C ALA A 69 -4.15 19.19 9.42
N PRO A 70 -4.06 20.20 8.53
CA PRO A 70 -3.45 20.03 7.20
C PRO A 70 -2.03 19.47 7.23
N PHE A 71 -1.23 19.80 8.25
CA PHE A 71 0.14 19.31 8.42
C PHE A 71 0.27 18.12 9.38
N GLY A 72 -0.85 17.61 9.91
CA GLY A 72 -0.86 16.40 10.74
C GLY A 72 -0.37 16.60 12.18
N ASP A 73 -0.51 17.80 12.76
CA ASP A 73 -0.03 18.14 14.12
C ASP A 73 -0.93 17.65 15.27
N THR A 74 -2.04 16.98 14.97
CA THR A 74 -2.93 16.41 15.98
C THR A 74 -2.64 14.93 16.18
N LEU A 75 -2.86 14.43 17.39
CA LEU A 75 -2.80 13.00 17.68
C LEU A 75 -4.15 12.33 17.34
N PRO A 76 -4.13 11.04 16.97
CA PRO A 76 -5.37 10.28 16.79
C PRO A 76 -6.10 10.06 18.12
N ASP A 77 -7.41 9.91 18.02
CA ASP A 77 -8.26 9.33 19.06
C ASP A 77 -8.20 7.80 18.92
N GLU A 78 -7.55 7.14 19.88
CA GLU A 78 -7.32 5.70 19.87
C GLU A 78 -8.46 4.87 20.48
N ASP A 79 -9.42 5.51 21.16
CA ASP A 79 -10.60 4.85 21.78
C ASP A 79 -11.87 5.73 21.59
N PRO A 80 -12.30 5.94 20.34
CA PRO A 80 -13.45 6.79 20.04
C PRO A 80 -14.81 6.15 20.42
N ASP A 81 -14.89 4.84 20.63
CA ASP A 81 -16.09 4.14 21.11
C ASP A 81 -16.17 4.07 22.65
N GLY A 82 -15.06 4.31 23.34
CA GLY A 82 -15.01 4.49 24.79
C GLY A 82 -15.20 3.19 25.57
N ASP A 83 -14.83 2.06 24.98
CA ASP A 83 -14.92 0.74 25.61
C ASP A 83 -13.70 0.40 26.49
N GLY A 84 -12.68 1.27 26.45
CA GLY A 84 -11.43 1.13 27.20
C GLY A 84 -10.36 0.31 26.48
N GLN A 85 -10.58 -0.09 25.22
CA GLN A 85 -9.65 -0.85 24.39
C GLN A 85 -9.09 0.03 23.27
N ALA A 86 -8.03 0.77 23.59
CA ALA A 86 -7.38 1.63 22.61
C ALA A 86 -6.68 0.83 21.49
N LEU A 87 -6.92 1.22 20.23
CA LEU A 87 -6.21 0.71 19.07
C LEU A 87 -5.05 1.66 18.70
N THR A 88 -3.81 1.22 18.88
CA THR A 88 -2.65 1.99 18.42
C THR A 88 -2.40 1.78 16.93
N PHE A 89 -2.52 2.86 16.14
CA PHE A 89 -2.22 2.86 14.71
C PHE A 89 -1.29 4.02 14.35
N ASN A 90 -0.07 3.67 13.91
CA ASN A 90 1.03 4.62 13.74
C ASN A 90 1.23 5.12 12.31
N LEU A 91 0.48 4.64 11.31
CA LEU A 91 0.56 5.23 9.97
C LEU A 91 -0.03 6.64 9.98
N ARG A 92 0.60 7.54 9.22
CA ARG A 92 0.19 8.96 9.09
C ARG A 92 -0.09 9.23 7.60
N PHE A 93 0.34 10.38 7.08
CA PHE A 93 0.30 10.62 5.62
C PHE A 93 1.01 9.48 4.86
N PRO A 94 0.69 9.24 3.58
CA PRO A 94 1.32 8.16 2.83
C PRO A 94 2.85 8.24 2.90
N GLY A 95 3.49 7.12 3.24
CA GLY A 95 4.94 7.02 3.47
C GLY A 95 5.40 7.25 4.91
N GLN A 96 4.55 7.83 5.76
CA GLN A 96 4.91 8.24 7.11
C GLN A 96 4.50 7.25 8.20
N PHE A 97 5.40 7.07 9.18
CA PHE A 97 5.17 6.31 10.40
C PHE A 97 5.44 7.19 11.61
N PHE A 98 4.49 7.27 12.54
CA PHE A 98 4.64 8.02 13.79
C PHE A 98 5.60 7.31 14.73
N ASP A 99 6.67 8.01 15.11
CA ASP A 99 7.60 7.59 16.13
C ASP A 99 7.25 8.25 17.46
N ALA A 100 6.78 7.46 18.43
CA ALA A 100 6.37 7.94 19.74
C ALA A 100 7.56 8.42 20.60
N GLU A 101 8.79 7.98 20.33
CA GLU A 101 9.98 8.35 21.11
C GLU A 101 10.40 9.80 20.84
N THR A 102 10.30 10.21 19.57
CA THR A 102 10.68 11.55 19.12
C THR A 102 9.49 12.49 18.91
N GLY A 103 8.29 11.95 18.71
CA GLY A 103 7.11 12.69 18.28
C GLY A 103 7.18 13.12 16.80
N LEU A 104 8.18 12.66 16.06
CA LEU A 104 8.35 12.92 14.63
C LEU A 104 7.69 11.81 13.81
N HIS A 105 7.45 12.09 12.53
CA HIS A 105 7.01 11.10 11.58
C HIS A 105 8.20 10.66 10.73
N TYR A 106 8.64 9.41 10.91
CA TYR A 106 9.64 8.81 10.05
C TYR A 106 9.08 8.68 8.63
N ASN A 107 9.77 9.26 7.64
CA ASN A 107 9.42 9.23 6.23
C ASN A 107 10.63 8.79 5.38
N TYR A 108 11.07 7.56 5.61
CA TYR A 108 12.12 6.84 4.87
C TYR A 108 13.47 7.56 4.75
N PHE A 109 13.60 8.52 3.84
CA PHE A 109 14.83 9.31 3.68
C PHE A 109 14.94 10.47 4.68
N ARG A 110 13.82 10.89 5.29
CA ARG A 110 13.78 12.04 6.19
C ARG A 110 12.80 11.85 7.34
N ASP A 111 13.03 12.60 8.42
CA ASP A 111 12.09 12.74 9.53
C ASP A 111 11.27 14.02 9.36
N TYR A 112 9.94 13.90 9.45
CA TYR A 112 8.98 14.97 9.32
C TYR A 112 8.50 15.45 10.69
N ASP A 113 8.55 16.76 10.92
CA ASP A 113 8.01 17.41 12.10
C ASP A 113 6.63 18.00 11.77
N PRO A 114 5.54 17.40 12.28
CA PRO A 114 4.19 17.88 12.02
C PRO A 114 3.92 19.24 12.68
N ALA A 115 4.60 19.60 13.77
CA ALA A 115 4.38 20.85 14.48
C ALA A 115 4.87 22.07 13.67
N THR A 116 5.94 21.90 12.89
CA THR A 116 6.44 22.94 11.98
C THR A 116 5.99 22.76 10.54
N GLY A 117 5.44 21.59 10.19
CA GLY A 117 5.01 21.24 8.83
C GLY A 117 6.18 21.04 7.85
N ARG A 118 7.34 20.59 8.34
CA ARG A 118 8.61 20.55 7.59
C ARG A 118 9.42 19.31 7.93
N TYR A 119 10.38 18.99 7.06
CA TYR A 119 11.40 18.00 7.38
C TYR A 119 12.46 18.57 8.33
N VAL A 120 13.01 17.72 9.18
CA VAL A 120 14.09 18.07 10.11
C VAL A 120 15.45 18.04 9.40
N GLN A 121 15.59 17.20 8.37
CA GLN A 121 16.78 17.14 7.52
C GLN A 121 16.58 17.81 6.16
N SER A 122 17.67 18.33 5.58
CA SER A 122 17.68 18.82 4.20
C SER A 122 17.49 17.67 3.21
N ASP A 123 16.82 17.95 2.10
CA ASP A 123 16.56 16.99 1.03
C ASP A 123 17.86 16.34 0.48
N PRO A 124 17.96 14.99 0.47
CA PRO A 124 19.10 14.28 -0.12
C PRO A 124 19.26 14.49 -1.63
N ILE A 125 18.17 14.77 -2.36
CA ILE A 125 18.26 15.10 -3.80
C ILE A 125 18.56 16.58 -4.05
N GLY A 126 18.74 17.37 -2.98
CA GLY A 126 19.08 18.78 -3.07
C GLY A 126 17.97 19.62 -3.69
N LEU A 127 18.34 20.51 -4.60
CA LEU A 127 17.42 21.47 -5.22
C LEU A 127 16.47 20.85 -6.25
N ASP A 128 16.68 19.59 -6.64
CA ASP A 128 15.77 18.85 -7.52
C ASP A 128 14.40 18.62 -6.84
N GLY A 129 14.39 18.59 -5.49
CA GLY A 129 13.17 18.54 -4.67
C GLY A 129 12.45 19.89 -4.54
N GLY A 130 13.09 20.98 -4.95
CA GLY A 130 12.59 22.35 -4.83
C GLY A 130 13.59 23.29 -4.14
N ILE A 131 13.29 24.60 -4.19
CA ILE A 131 14.18 25.65 -3.66
C ILE A 131 14.31 25.55 -2.13
N ASN A 132 13.26 25.11 -1.43
CA ASN A 132 13.28 24.89 0.02
C ASN A 132 13.44 23.40 0.31
N THR A 133 14.68 22.99 0.60
CA THR A 133 15.04 21.58 0.84
C THR A 133 14.46 20.98 2.13
N TYR A 134 13.77 21.77 2.94
CA TYR A 134 13.09 21.32 4.17
C TYR A 134 11.57 21.34 4.05
N ALA A 135 11.01 21.81 2.92
CA ALA A 135 9.57 21.91 2.76
C ALA A 135 8.94 20.53 2.59
N TYR A 136 7.84 20.28 3.29
CA TYR A 136 6.95 19.16 2.97
C TYR A 136 6.02 19.55 1.83
N VAL A 137 6.05 18.79 0.73
CA VAL A 137 5.14 18.88 -0.42
C VAL A 137 4.85 20.31 -0.93
N SER A 138 5.89 21.15 -0.97
CA SER A 138 5.78 22.57 -1.36
C SER A 138 4.76 23.38 -0.56
N GLY A 139 4.44 22.96 0.67
CA GLY A 139 3.49 23.63 1.56
C GLY A 139 2.02 23.37 1.24
N ASN A 140 1.69 22.37 0.42
CA ASN A 140 0.31 22.03 0.07
C ASN A 140 -0.05 20.56 0.38
N PRO A 141 -0.14 20.19 1.67
CA PRO A 141 -0.45 18.83 2.10
C PRO A 141 -1.91 18.41 1.88
N LEU A 142 -2.76 19.31 1.36
CA LEU A 142 -4.15 18.98 1.02
C LEU A 142 -4.26 18.31 -0.37
N LEU A 143 -3.31 18.58 -1.26
CA LEU A 143 -3.32 18.06 -2.63
C LEU A 143 -2.18 17.06 -2.90
N TYR A 144 -1.13 17.11 -2.10
CA TYR A 144 0.10 16.35 -2.32
C TYR A 144 0.53 15.63 -1.05
N PHE A 145 1.21 14.51 -1.24
CA PHE A 145 1.87 13.73 -0.20
C PHE A 145 3.28 13.36 -0.68
N ASP A 146 4.13 12.81 0.19
CA ASP A 146 5.50 12.41 -0.18
C ASP A 146 5.78 11.03 0.39
N GLU A 147 5.70 10.00 -0.44
CA GLU A 147 5.80 8.59 -0.05
C GLU A 147 7.18 8.18 0.48
N LYS A 148 8.22 8.93 0.12
CA LYS A 148 9.61 8.53 0.36
C LYS A 148 10.39 9.54 1.17
N GLY A 149 9.84 10.73 1.37
CA GLY A 149 10.61 11.85 1.91
C GLY A 149 11.57 12.43 0.88
N LEU A 150 11.21 12.52 -0.40
CA LEU A 150 12.06 13.12 -1.46
C LEU A 150 11.32 14.14 -2.32
N PHE A 151 10.10 13.83 -2.75
CA PHE A 151 9.36 14.70 -3.67
C PHE A 151 7.86 14.51 -3.49
N GLY A 152 7.13 15.63 -3.51
CA GLY A 152 5.67 15.62 -3.38
C GLY A 152 4.97 15.09 -4.63
N THR A 153 4.16 14.05 -4.48
CA THR A 153 3.29 13.48 -5.50
C THR A 153 1.84 13.85 -5.21
N LYS A 154 1.04 14.02 -6.26
CA LYS A 154 -0.42 14.12 -6.13
C LYS A 154 -1.02 12.72 -6.26
N PRO A 155 -2.21 12.46 -5.69
CA PRO A 155 -2.99 11.30 -6.06
C PRO A 155 -3.26 11.39 -7.56
N THR A 156 -2.81 10.39 -8.30
CA THR A 156 -3.20 10.21 -9.69
C THR A 156 -4.56 9.51 -9.69
N PRO A 157 -5.58 10.09 -10.35
CA PRO A 157 -6.85 9.42 -10.58
C PRO A 157 -6.64 8.00 -11.17
N PRO A 158 -7.46 7.01 -10.80
CA PRO A 158 -7.29 5.63 -11.24
C PRO A 158 -7.30 5.44 -12.78
N ASP A 159 -8.03 6.28 -13.51
CA ASP A 159 -8.02 6.35 -14.97
C ASP A 159 -6.68 6.85 -15.52
N GLU A 160 -6.13 7.93 -14.95
CA GLU A 160 -4.80 8.45 -15.29
C GLU A 160 -3.69 7.43 -14.95
N GLN A 161 -3.84 6.65 -13.86
CA GLN A 161 -2.91 5.56 -13.54
C GLN A 161 -2.96 4.43 -14.56
N ALA A 162 -4.16 4.03 -14.98
CA ALA A 162 -4.32 2.98 -15.99
C ALA A 162 -3.74 3.41 -17.35
N GLU A 163 -3.96 4.66 -17.76
CA GLU A 163 -3.38 5.22 -18.99
C GLU A 163 -1.86 5.33 -18.93
N ASN A 164 -1.29 5.81 -17.81
CA ASN A 164 0.17 5.90 -17.64
C ASN A 164 0.84 4.52 -17.59
N GLN A 165 0.19 3.52 -16.98
CA GLN A 165 0.68 2.14 -16.98
C GLN A 165 0.59 1.50 -18.37
N ALA A 166 -0.51 1.74 -19.11
CA ALA A 166 -0.65 1.30 -20.50
C ALA A 166 0.41 1.96 -21.40
N SER A 167 0.67 3.26 -21.23
CA SER A 167 1.69 4.01 -21.97
C SER A 167 3.13 3.57 -21.64
N ALA A 168 3.41 3.28 -20.37
CA ALA A 168 4.69 2.71 -19.94
C ALA A 168 4.90 1.29 -20.49
N CYS A 169 3.84 0.47 -20.52
CA CYS A 169 3.83 -0.84 -21.16
C CYS A 169 4.12 -0.73 -22.66
N PHE A 170 3.46 0.22 -23.34
CA PHE A 170 3.68 0.52 -24.75
C PHE A 170 5.12 0.97 -25.05
N THR A 171 5.70 1.83 -24.22
CA THR A 171 7.08 2.31 -24.37
C THR A 171 8.10 1.20 -24.08
N ALA A 172 7.85 0.36 -23.08
CA ALA A 172 8.67 -0.82 -22.79
C ALA A 172 8.62 -1.87 -23.91
N LEU A 173 7.46 -2.02 -24.56
CA LEU A 173 7.27 -2.84 -25.76
C LEU A 173 8.03 -2.26 -26.95
N ALA A 174 7.89 -0.96 -27.24
CA ALA A 174 8.63 -0.28 -28.29
C ALA A 174 10.17 -0.36 -28.10
N GLY A 175 10.63 -0.32 -26.85
CA GLY A 175 12.04 -0.48 -26.48
C GLY A 175 12.61 -1.90 -26.66
N ARG A 176 11.75 -2.94 -26.68
CA ARG A 176 12.15 -4.31 -27.06
C ARG A 176 12.28 -4.50 -28.57
N VAL A 177 11.93 -3.50 -29.37
CA VAL A 177 11.99 -3.51 -30.84
C VAL A 177 13.19 -2.71 -31.35
N ALA A 178 14.36 -2.86 -30.72
CA ALA A 178 15.65 -2.54 -31.35
C ALA A 178 16.03 -3.61 -32.42
N GLY A 179 15.05 -4.03 -33.22
CA GLY A 179 15.15 -5.11 -34.19
C GLY A 179 13.96 -5.25 -35.16
N GLY A 180 13.02 -4.30 -35.21
CA GLY A 180 12.00 -4.21 -36.26
C GLY A 180 10.89 -5.27 -36.21
N SER A 181 9.83 -4.99 -35.47
CA SER A 181 8.44 -5.43 -35.61
C SER A 181 7.70 -5.19 -34.29
N CYS A 182 6.61 -4.42 -34.31
CA CYS A 182 5.63 -4.48 -33.23
C CYS A 182 4.91 -5.83 -33.39
N PRO A 183 4.81 -6.66 -32.34
CA PRO A 183 4.18 -7.95 -32.45
C PRO A 183 2.66 -7.73 -32.52
N SER A 184 1.95 -8.64 -33.15
CA SER A 184 0.55 -8.53 -33.58
C SER A 184 -0.47 -8.07 -32.52
N TYR A 185 -1.73 -7.81 -32.93
CA TYR A 185 -2.85 -7.46 -32.02
C TYR A 185 -2.95 -8.38 -30.79
N SER A 186 -2.64 -9.67 -30.93
CA SER A 186 -2.64 -10.61 -29.80
C SER A 186 -1.57 -10.33 -28.75
N ASP A 187 -0.41 -9.81 -29.15
CA ASP A 187 0.70 -9.52 -28.24
C ASP A 187 0.45 -8.23 -27.44
N CYS A 188 -0.25 -7.25 -28.03
CA CYS A 188 -0.76 -6.07 -27.32
C CYS A 188 -1.80 -6.47 -26.24
N LEU A 189 -2.69 -7.41 -26.56
CA LEU A 189 -3.69 -7.91 -25.61
C LEU A 189 -3.10 -8.65 -24.42
N VAL A 190 -2.03 -9.45 -24.61
CA VAL A 190 -1.34 -10.15 -23.51
C VAL A 190 -0.71 -9.15 -22.54
N CYS A 191 -0.03 -8.13 -23.08
CA CYS A 191 0.57 -7.08 -22.26
C CYS A 191 -0.46 -6.21 -21.55
N CYS A 192 -1.58 -5.89 -22.20
CA CYS A 192 -2.69 -5.24 -21.52
C CYS A 192 -3.26 -6.14 -20.40
N GLY A 193 -3.44 -7.44 -20.64
CA GLY A 193 -3.92 -8.38 -19.62
C GLY A 193 -3.05 -8.40 -18.37
N GLU A 194 -1.72 -8.37 -18.53
CA GLU A 194 -0.78 -8.26 -17.40
C GLU A 194 -0.89 -6.91 -16.68
N ALA A 195 -1.10 -5.80 -17.39
CA ALA A 195 -1.31 -4.48 -16.78
C ALA A 195 -2.64 -4.40 -16.00
N LEU A 196 -3.73 -4.91 -16.59
CA LEU A 196 -5.06 -4.97 -15.97
C LEU A 196 -5.09 -5.82 -14.71
N SER A 197 -4.31 -6.89 -14.65
CA SER A 197 -4.19 -7.74 -13.47
C SER A 197 -3.64 -7.01 -12.23
N ARG A 198 -3.00 -5.85 -12.42
CA ARG A 198 -2.43 -5.02 -11.35
C ARG A 198 -3.40 -3.93 -10.88
N LEU A 199 -4.54 -3.76 -11.55
CA LEU A 199 -5.56 -2.80 -11.17
C LEU A 199 -6.58 -3.43 -10.20
N PRO A 200 -7.13 -2.65 -9.25
CA PRO A 200 -8.22 -3.11 -8.40
C PRO A 200 -9.44 -3.50 -9.24
N ILE A 201 -10.17 -4.55 -8.82
CA ILE A 201 -11.28 -5.16 -9.57
C ILE A 201 -12.33 -4.12 -10.03
N SER A 202 -12.60 -3.11 -9.20
CA SER A 202 -13.56 -2.02 -9.49
C SER A 202 -13.20 -1.19 -10.73
N TYR A 203 -11.94 -1.21 -11.18
CA TYR A 203 -11.43 -0.40 -12.28
C TYR A 203 -11.03 -1.23 -13.51
N GLN A 204 -11.13 -2.56 -13.45
CA GLN A 204 -10.73 -3.43 -14.55
C GLN A 204 -11.59 -3.25 -15.80
N SER A 205 -12.92 -3.06 -15.64
CA SER A 205 -13.84 -2.94 -16.80
C SER A 205 -13.59 -1.69 -17.63
N SER A 206 -13.29 -0.55 -17.00
CA SER A 206 -12.96 0.70 -17.71
C SER A 206 -11.58 0.62 -18.37
N ALA A 207 -10.60 0.02 -17.68
CA ALA A 207 -9.25 -0.11 -18.22
C ALA A 207 -9.17 -1.09 -19.41
N ILE A 208 -10.01 -2.14 -19.44
CA ILE A 208 -10.14 -3.05 -20.61
C ILE A 208 -10.54 -2.28 -21.86
N ALA A 209 -11.52 -1.36 -21.74
CA ALA A 209 -12.00 -0.57 -22.88
C ALA A 209 -10.90 0.34 -23.43
N ILE A 210 -10.18 1.05 -22.55
CA ILE A 210 -9.06 1.93 -22.92
C ILE A 210 -7.95 1.13 -23.61
N CYS A 211 -7.56 -0.01 -23.04
CA CYS A 211 -6.58 -0.90 -23.64
C CYS A 211 -6.97 -1.39 -25.04
N THR A 212 -8.24 -1.75 -25.23
CA THR A 212 -8.71 -2.29 -26.51
C THR A 212 -8.61 -1.21 -27.59
N VAL A 213 -9.03 0.02 -27.28
CA VAL A 213 -8.91 1.18 -28.18
C VAL A 213 -7.45 1.50 -28.49
N LEU A 214 -6.58 1.51 -27.47
CA LEU A 214 -5.15 1.78 -27.66
C LEU A 214 -4.48 0.70 -28.53
N CYS A 215 -4.81 -0.58 -28.33
CA CYS A 215 -4.31 -1.67 -29.15
C CYS A 215 -4.81 -1.60 -30.61
N ASP A 216 -6.05 -1.15 -30.84
CA ASP A 216 -6.61 -0.99 -32.18
C ASP A 216 -5.99 0.20 -32.93
N GLU A 217 -5.89 1.37 -32.28
CA GLU A 217 -5.23 2.56 -32.86
C GLU A 217 -3.74 2.33 -33.18
N THR A 218 -3.05 1.52 -32.37
CA THR A 218 -1.64 1.17 -32.62
C THR A 218 -1.49 0.12 -33.71
N ALA A 219 -2.38 -0.86 -33.78
CA ALA A 219 -2.45 -1.80 -34.91
C ALA A 219 -2.69 -1.04 -36.24
N GLU A 220 -3.60 -0.06 -36.25
CA GLU A 220 -3.84 0.79 -37.42
C GLU A 220 -2.60 1.65 -37.79
N ARG A 221 -1.91 2.21 -36.81
CA ARG A 221 -0.74 3.08 -37.04
C ARG A 221 0.46 2.31 -37.59
N GLU A 222 0.71 1.09 -37.12
CA GLU A 222 1.77 0.21 -37.65
C GLU A 222 1.38 -0.37 -39.02
N CYS A 223 0.10 -0.70 -39.24
CA CYS A 223 -0.45 -1.09 -40.55
C CYS A 223 -0.25 -0.01 -41.62
N ARG A 224 -0.41 1.28 -41.29
CA ARG A 224 -0.10 2.38 -42.24
C ARG A 224 1.38 2.50 -42.60
N LYS A 225 2.29 2.02 -41.75
CA LYS A 225 3.74 2.07 -42.00
C LYS A 225 4.22 0.89 -42.84
N ASN A 226 3.58 -0.27 -42.72
CA ASN A 226 3.93 -1.49 -43.46
C ASN A 226 2.78 -1.87 -44.41
N ALA A 227 2.99 -1.74 -45.72
CA ALA A 227 1.98 -1.95 -46.77
C ALA A 227 1.44 -3.39 -46.94
N SER A 228 1.48 -4.23 -45.90
CA SER A 228 1.27 -5.68 -45.98
C SER A 228 0.38 -6.27 -44.88
N CYS A 229 -0.50 -5.49 -44.25
CA CYS A 229 -1.44 -6.02 -43.27
C CYS A 229 -2.80 -6.30 -43.92
N ASP A 230 -3.07 -7.58 -44.20
CA ASP A 230 -4.38 -8.09 -44.61
C ASP A 230 -5.18 -8.41 -43.33
N PHE A 231 -5.99 -7.47 -42.86
CA PHE A 231 -6.94 -7.72 -41.77
C PHE A 231 -8.37 -7.43 -42.28
N PRO A 232 -9.35 -8.30 -42.01
CA PRO A 232 -10.74 -7.99 -42.31
C PRO A 232 -11.22 -6.93 -41.33
N ILE A 233 -11.25 -5.68 -41.77
CA ILE A 233 -11.87 -4.57 -41.05
C ILE A 233 -13.36 -4.90 -40.94
N ASN A 234 -13.82 -5.27 -39.75
CA ASN A 234 -15.24 -5.45 -39.49
C ASN A 234 -15.86 -4.05 -39.38
N LYS A 235 -16.32 -3.50 -40.51
CA LYS A 235 -17.05 -2.23 -40.54
C LYS A 235 -18.46 -2.44 -39.99
N GLY A 236 -18.60 -2.24 -38.68
CA GLY A 236 -19.87 -1.94 -38.01
C GLY A 236 -20.04 -0.45 -37.85
#